data_AF-A0AAV9Y0T9-F1
#
_entry.id   AF-A0AAV9Y0T9-F1
#
_cell.length_a   1.000
_cell.length_b   1.000
_cell.length_c   1.000
_cell.angle_alpha   90.00
_cell.angle_beta   90.00
_cell.angle_gamma   90.00
#
_symmetry.space_group_name_H-M   'P 1'
#
loop_
_entity.id
_entity.type
_entity.pdbx_description
1 polymer ?
#
loop_
_entity_poly.entity_id
_entity_poly.type
_entity_poly.pdbx_seq_one_letter_code
_entity_poly.pdbx_strand_id
1 'polypeptide(L)'
;MNSKTRDNVNNRSVKITVPDSNLRRTDGEVRELVTSMKERIFLDHELSSRLRYFWPTNELQDQLLYSIGKDVPRDDSPVEDSPHFKLQFMMDPSKYGGAFNECCEWLGPINKHNYCPVMKLHLPNTYEPWITYTSNVLAYLFGKIVGCDSPSEFLKMSTIKTNEPFQMSCGNRKCIRVSHIAYKEGIKGYNVSDNVNPYPEYANIDEPIKMSLENIDNQTGIQNGNDNNQTSSIVAQLKY
;
A
#
# COMPACT_ATOMS: atom_id res chain seq x y z
N MET A 1 -16.79 34.66 -4.95
CA MET A 1 -15.96 33.96 -3.95
C MET A 1 -16.25 32.47 -4.08
N ASN A 2 -15.38 31.70 -4.74
CA ASN A 2 -15.58 30.27 -4.92
C ASN A 2 -15.12 29.53 -3.64
N SER A 3 -16.09 29.10 -2.84
CA SER A 3 -15.90 28.11 -1.79
C SER A 3 -15.53 26.78 -2.44
N LYS A 4 -14.22 26.53 -2.65
CA LYS A 4 -13.72 25.17 -2.87
C LYS A 4 -13.99 24.38 -1.60
N THR A 5 -15.08 23.63 -1.59
CA THR A 5 -15.33 22.59 -0.59
C THR A 5 -14.09 21.71 -0.53
N ARG A 6 -13.37 21.72 0.60
CA ARG A 6 -12.16 20.90 0.75
C ARG A 6 -12.57 19.42 0.67
N ASP A 7 -12.13 18.72 -0.37
CA ASP A 7 -12.39 17.29 -0.55
C ASP A 7 -11.88 16.50 0.67
N ASN A 8 -12.80 15.97 1.47
CA ASN A 8 -12.50 15.17 2.65
C ASN A 8 -12.27 13.70 2.26
N VAL A 9 -11.19 13.08 2.74
CA VAL A 9 -10.89 11.66 2.49
C VAL A 9 -12.01 10.75 3.00
N ASN A 10 -12.70 11.15 4.06
CA ASN A 10 -13.84 10.40 4.61
C ASN A 10 -15.01 10.24 3.63
N ASN A 11 -15.12 11.14 2.64
CA ASN A 11 -16.18 11.11 1.64
C ASN A 11 -15.75 10.43 0.33
N ARG A 12 -14.48 10.01 0.21
CA ARG A 12 -13.94 9.44 -1.03
C ARG A 12 -14.29 7.96 -1.15
N SER A 13 -14.61 7.54 -2.37
CA SER A 13 -14.86 6.13 -2.64
C SER A 13 -13.58 5.30 -2.46
N VAL A 14 -13.69 4.23 -1.68
CA VAL A 14 -12.62 3.27 -1.42
C VAL A 14 -12.83 2.06 -2.33
N LYS A 15 -11.76 1.55 -2.94
CA LYS A 15 -11.77 0.27 -3.66
C LYS A 15 -11.15 -0.77 -2.76
N ILE A 16 -11.87 -1.86 -2.54
CA ILE A 16 -11.32 -3.03 -1.86
C ILE A 16 -10.67 -3.89 -2.95
N THR A 17 -9.36 -4.06 -2.88
CA THR A 17 -8.67 -5.10 -3.63
C THR A 17 -8.81 -6.40 -2.86
N VAL A 18 -9.16 -7.48 -3.57
CA VAL A 18 -9.09 -8.84 -3.04
C VAL A 18 -7.82 -9.45 -3.64
N PRO A 19 -6.69 -9.43 -2.92
CA PRO A 19 -5.48 -10.11 -3.35
C PRO A 19 -5.69 -11.62 -3.31
N ASP A 20 -4.79 -12.34 -3.98
CA ASP A 20 -4.69 -13.79 -3.89
C ASP A 20 -4.70 -14.20 -2.41
N SER A 21 -5.57 -15.16 -2.07
CA SER A 21 -5.72 -15.69 -0.71
C SER A 21 -4.40 -16.18 -0.12
N ASN A 22 -3.46 -16.64 -0.97
CA ASN A 22 -2.15 -17.13 -0.55
C ASN A 22 -1.27 -16.04 0.06
N LEU A 23 -1.44 -14.78 -0.37
CA LEU A 23 -0.67 -13.64 0.13
C LEU A 23 -1.22 -13.09 1.45
N ARG A 24 -2.44 -13.46 1.85
CA ARG A 24 -3.04 -12.98 3.10
C ARG A 24 -2.57 -13.81 4.29
N ARG A 25 -2.37 -13.11 5.40
CA ARG A 25 -2.13 -13.71 6.72
C ARG A 25 -3.39 -14.38 7.26
N THR A 26 -3.21 -15.49 7.95
CA THR A 26 -4.19 -16.10 8.85
C THR A 26 -4.33 -15.28 10.13
N ASP A 27 -5.43 -15.44 10.87
CA ASP A 27 -5.62 -14.76 12.16
C ASP A 27 -4.48 -15.00 13.16
N GLY A 28 -3.85 -16.19 13.12
CA GLY A 28 -2.67 -16.50 13.93
C GLY A 28 -1.46 -15.65 13.53
N GLU A 29 -1.11 -15.64 12.25
CA GLU A 29 0.00 -14.84 11.70
C GLU A 29 -0.22 -13.33 11.87
N VAL A 30 -1.48 -12.86 11.88
CA VAL A 30 -1.79 -11.46 12.20
C VAL A 30 -1.50 -11.17 13.67
N ARG A 31 -1.89 -12.06 14.60
CA ARG A 31 -1.61 -11.86 16.04
C ARG A 31 -0.12 -11.88 16.34
N GLU A 32 0.65 -12.73 15.67
CA GLU A 32 2.12 -12.73 15.78
C GLU A 32 2.73 -11.40 15.31
N LEU A 33 2.28 -10.88 14.17
CA LEU A 33 2.71 -9.57 13.68
C LEU A 33 2.30 -8.44 14.64
N VAL A 34 1.09 -8.50 15.21
CA VAL A 34 0.63 -7.54 16.23
C VAL A 34 1.55 -7.56 17.45
N THR A 35 1.92 -8.75 17.95
CA THR A 35 2.87 -8.88 19.06
C THR A 35 4.20 -8.22 18.73
N SER A 36 4.80 -8.54 17.58
CA SER A 36 6.06 -7.93 17.12
C SER A 36 5.98 -6.40 17.01
N MET A 37 4.89 -5.88 16.45
CA MET A 37 4.65 -4.43 16.37
C MET A 37 4.53 -3.78 17.75
N LYS A 38 3.84 -4.43 18.71
CA LYS A 38 3.72 -3.93 20.09
C LYS A 38 5.05 -3.92 20.82
N GLU A 39 5.80 -5.01 20.72
CA GLU A 39 7.14 -5.08 21.31
C GLU A 39 8.00 -3.93 20.80
N ARG A 40 7.97 -3.67 19.48
CA ARG A 40 8.69 -2.55 18.89
C ARG A 40 8.24 -1.19 19.42
N ILE A 41 6.93 -0.96 19.54
CA ILE A 41 6.40 0.29 20.09
C ILE A 41 6.79 0.46 21.56
N PHE A 42 6.75 -0.60 22.36
CA PHE A 42 7.03 -0.52 23.80
C PHE A 42 8.51 -0.51 24.16
N LEU A 43 9.40 -0.89 23.24
CA LEU A 43 10.83 -0.64 23.38
C LEU A 43 11.20 0.85 23.36
N ASP A 44 10.27 1.71 22.91
CA ASP A 44 10.53 3.12 22.72
C ASP A 44 9.44 3.98 23.37
N HIS A 45 9.84 4.79 24.36
CA HIS A 45 8.91 5.61 25.13
C HIS A 45 8.11 6.61 24.27
N GLU A 46 8.73 7.19 23.23
CA GLU A 46 8.04 8.13 22.34
C GLU A 46 6.94 7.42 21.53
N LEU A 47 7.27 6.26 20.94
CA LEU A 47 6.31 5.47 20.18
C LEU A 47 5.14 5.03 21.08
N SER A 48 5.46 4.54 22.27
CA SER A 48 4.45 4.14 23.26
C SER A 48 3.57 5.30 23.69
N SER A 49 4.14 6.50 23.87
CA SER A 49 3.39 7.71 24.23
C SER A 49 2.40 8.09 23.13
N ARG A 50 2.82 8.05 21.85
CA ARG A 50 1.96 8.32 20.69
C ARG A 50 0.84 7.31 20.54
N LEU A 51 1.12 6.01 20.66
CA LEU A 51 0.08 4.99 20.60
C LEU A 51 -0.98 5.23 21.68
N ARG A 52 -0.57 5.47 22.93
CA ARG A 52 -1.48 5.69 24.06
C ARG A 52 -2.29 6.98 23.97
N TYR A 53 -1.78 7.99 23.25
CA TYR A 53 -2.46 9.26 23.08
C TYR A 53 -3.83 9.12 22.40
N PHE A 54 -3.90 8.31 21.34
CA PHE A 54 -5.16 8.03 20.63
C PHE A 54 -5.78 6.68 20.99
N TRP A 55 -5.01 5.70 21.46
CA TRP A 55 -5.50 4.36 21.84
C TRP A 55 -5.03 4.01 23.26
N PRO A 56 -5.70 4.52 24.31
CA PRO A 56 -5.22 4.43 25.68
C PRO A 56 -5.29 3.02 26.29
N THR A 57 -6.19 2.14 25.81
CA THR A 57 -6.36 0.79 26.34
C THR A 57 -5.71 -0.26 25.45
N ASN A 58 -5.33 -1.41 26.02
CA ASN A 58 -4.71 -2.50 25.26
C ASN A 58 -5.62 -3.05 24.17
N GLU A 59 -6.92 -3.12 24.42
CA GLU A 59 -7.92 -3.63 23.48
C GLU A 59 -8.00 -2.73 22.24
N LEU A 60 -7.98 -1.41 22.44
CA LEU A 60 -7.99 -0.43 21.36
C LEU A 60 -6.69 -0.47 20.54
N GLN A 61 -5.56 -0.67 21.21
CA GLN A 61 -4.26 -0.84 20.56
C GLN A 61 -4.21 -2.12 19.72
N ASP A 62 -4.70 -3.23 20.27
CA ASP A 62 -4.77 -4.52 19.59
C ASP A 62 -5.69 -4.44 18.37
N GLN A 63 -6.86 -3.79 18.50
CA GLN A 63 -7.77 -3.58 17.37
C GLN A 63 -7.14 -2.77 16.24
N LEU A 64 -6.45 -1.66 16.57
CA LEU A 64 -5.72 -0.85 15.62
C LEU A 64 -4.65 -1.69 14.90
N LEU A 65 -3.77 -2.33 15.65
CA LEU A 65 -2.64 -3.08 15.08
C LEU A 65 -3.11 -4.31 14.30
N TYR A 66 -4.19 -4.96 14.73
CA TYR A 66 -4.83 -6.04 13.99
C TYR A 66 -5.38 -5.55 12.65
N SER A 67 -6.01 -4.36 12.64
CA SER A 67 -6.55 -3.77 11.41
C SER A 67 -5.47 -3.42 10.38
N ILE A 68 -4.25 -3.14 10.84
CA ILE A 68 -3.07 -2.97 9.99
C ILE A 68 -2.59 -4.36 9.52
N GLY A 69 -2.32 -5.25 10.46
CA GLY A 69 -1.65 -6.53 10.21
C GLY A 69 -2.41 -7.47 9.27
N LYS A 70 -3.74 -7.46 9.28
CA LYS A 70 -4.56 -8.31 8.39
C LYS A 70 -4.39 -8.04 6.90
N ASP A 71 -3.91 -6.84 6.55
CA ASP A 71 -3.75 -6.35 5.18
C ASP A 71 -2.27 -6.17 4.82
N VAL A 72 -1.36 -6.64 5.68
CA VAL A 72 0.08 -6.82 5.38
C VAL A 72 0.26 -8.20 4.73
N PRO A 73 1.08 -8.33 3.67
CA PRO A 73 1.41 -9.62 3.08
C PRO A 73 1.93 -10.63 4.10
N ARG A 74 1.68 -11.92 3.83
CA ARG A 74 2.35 -13.03 4.51
C ARG A 74 3.86 -12.86 4.38
N ASP A 75 4.57 -13.18 5.45
CA ASP A 75 6.04 -13.11 5.53
C ASP A 75 6.68 -11.72 5.32
N ASP A 76 5.89 -10.65 5.28
CA ASP A 76 6.40 -9.27 5.22
C ASP A 76 5.93 -8.42 6.41
N SER A 77 6.61 -7.31 6.66
CA SER A 77 6.35 -6.38 7.76
C SER A 77 6.48 -4.93 7.28
N PRO A 78 5.57 -4.03 7.69
CA PRO A 78 5.73 -2.59 7.45
C PRO A 78 6.93 -2.00 8.18
N VAL A 79 7.40 -2.66 9.24
CA VAL A 79 8.50 -2.20 10.10
C VAL A 79 9.71 -3.09 9.88
N GLU A 80 10.88 -2.47 9.72
CA GLU A 80 12.13 -3.20 9.52
C GLU A 80 12.61 -3.90 10.78
N ASP A 81 13.34 -4.99 10.58
CA ASP A 81 14.07 -5.69 11.63
C ASP A 81 14.93 -4.72 12.44
N SER A 82 15.09 -5.01 13.73
CA SER A 82 15.85 -4.20 14.70
C SER A 82 17.21 -3.65 14.19
N PRO A 83 18.08 -4.42 13.50
CA PRO A 83 19.32 -3.88 12.95
C PRO A 83 19.09 -2.86 11.82
N HIS A 84 18.14 -3.10 10.92
CA HIS A 84 17.83 -2.20 9.81
C HIS A 84 17.16 -0.91 10.28
N PHE A 85 16.35 -0.99 11.34
CA PHE A 85 15.74 0.18 11.96
C PHE A 85 16.78 1.15 12.52
N LYS A 86 17.81 0.67 13.21
CA LYS A 86 18.88 1.54 13.72
C LYS A 86 19.61 2.25 12.57
N LEU A 87 19.86 1.55 11.47
CA LEU A 87 20.51 2.12 10.29
C LEU A 87 19.69 3.25 9.64
N GLN A 88 18.35 3.16 9.67
CA GLN A 88 17.45 4.23 9.18
C GLN A 88 17.70 5.58 9.88
N PHE A 89 18.16 5.57 11.15
CA PHE A 89 18.36 6.79 11.94
C PHE A 89 19.82 7.23 12.06
N MET A 90 20.77 6.36 11.72
CA MET A 90 22.20 6.65 11.83
C MET A 90 22.81 7.19 10.52
N MET A 91 22.06 7.16 9.40
CA MET A 91 22.55 7.58 8.09
C MET A 91 21.75 8.74 7.47
N ASP A 92 22.45 9.55 6.68
CA ASP A 92 21.84 10.64 5.90
C ASP A 92 20.84 10.08 4.88
N PRO A 93 19.60 10.61 4.78
CA PRO A 93 18.58 10.16 3.82
C PRO A 93 19.09 10.10 2.37
N SER A 94 20.01 10.98 1.97
CA SER A 94 20.62 11.01 0.64
C SER A 94 21.50 9.79 0.33
N LYS A 95 22.06 9.14 1.36
CA LYS A 95 22.86 7.92 1.25
C LYS A 95 22.02 6.64 1.38
N TYR A 96 20.79 6.75 1.89
CA TYR A 96 19.91 5.63 2.18
C TYR A 96 19.00 5.22 1.01
N GLY A 97 18.88 6.07 -0.03
CA GLY A 97 18.40 5.71 -1.37
C GLY A 97 17.05 4.98 -1.51
N GLY A 98 16.26 4.82 -0.44
CA GLY A 98 14.99 4.06 -0.45
C GLY A 98 15.09 2.61 -0.95
N ALA A 99 16.30 2.06 -1.08
CA ALA A 99 16.57 0.85 -1.87
C ALA A 99 16.97 -0.38 -1.04
N PHE A 100 17.08 -0.25 0.29
CA PHE A 100 17.58 -1.34 1.12
C PHE A 100 16.51 -2.30 1.66
N ASN A 101 15.25 -2.18 1.24
CA ASN A 101 14.24 -3.19 1.51
C ASN A 101 13.23 -3.25 0.36
N GLU A 102 12.73 -4.45 0.06
CA GLU A 102 11.64 -4.62 -0.91
C GLU A 102 10.38 -3.90 -0.42
N CYS A 103 9.55 -3.40 -1.32
CA CYS A 103 8.31 -2.73 -0.92
C CYS A 103 7.39 -3.69 -0.16
N CYS A 104 6.89 -3.27 1.00
CA CYS A 104 5.77 -3.95 1.65
C CYS A 104 4.47 -3.48 1.02
N GLU A 105 3.90 -4.26 0.09
CA GLU A 105 2.72 -3.87 -0.66
C GLU A 105 1.41 -4.13 0.09
N TRP A 106 0.61 -3.08 0.27
CA TRP A 106 -0.68 -3.16 0.95
C TRP A 106 -1.68 -4.04 0.20
N LEU A 107 -2.28 -4.98 0.93
CA LEU A 107 -3.30 -5.91 0.44
C LEU A 107 -4.74 -5.44 0.76
N GLY A 108 -4.86 -4.36 1.54
CA GLY A 108 -6.12 -3.83 2.01
C GLY A 108 -6.76 -2.82 1.07
N PRO A 109 -7.71 -2.01 1.58
CA PRO A 109 -8.41 -1.02 0.79
C PRO A 109 -7.49 0.10 0.26
N ILE A 110 -7.78 0.61 -0.93
CA ILE A 110 -7.07 1.74 -1.56
C ILE A 110 -8.05 2.85 -1.96
N ASN A 111 -7.59 4.09 -1.96
CA ASN A 111 -8.36 5.22 -2.45
C ASN A 111 -8.48 5.18 -3.99
N LYS A 112 -9.69 5.35 -4.55
CA LYS A 112 -9.90 5.26 -6.01
C LYS A 112 -9.23 6.37 -6.83
N HIS A 113 -8.95 7.52 -6.21
CA HIS A 113 -8.43 8.69 -6.92
C HIS A 113 -6.91 8.66 -7.05
N ASN A 114 -6.20 8.41 -5.95
CA ASN A 114 -4.74 8.43 -5.94
C ASN A 114 -4.08 7.05 -5.81
N TYR A 115 -4.88 5.99 -5.63
CA TYR A 115 -4.44 4.60 -5.49
C TYR A 115 -3.56 4.32 -4.26
N CYS A 116 -3.60 5.21 -3.25
CA CYS A 116 -2.86 5.03 -2.02
C CYS A 116 -3.63 4.16 -1.00
N PRO A 117 -2.92 3.36 -0.18
CA PRO A 117 -3.46 2.59 0.94
C PRO A 117 -4.30 3.44 1.89
N VAL A 118 -5.51 2.97 2.18
CA VAL A 118 -6.39 3.56 3.20
C VAL A 118 -6.85 2.50 4.17
N MET A 119 -7.11 2.93 5.39
CA MET A 119 -7.67 2.08 6.42
C MET A 119 -8.76 2.79 7.20
N LYS A 120 -9.66 1.98 7.75
CA LYS A 120 -10.76 2.40 8.58
C LYS A 120 -10.36 2.22 10.04
N LEU A 121 -10.31 3.32 10.78
CA LEU A 121 -9.93 3.38 12.18
C LEU A 121 -11.15 3.57 13.06
N HIS A 122 -11.11 3.00 14.26
CA HIS A 122 -12.02 3.37 15.33
C HIS A 122 -11.22 4.23 16.31
N LEU A 123 -11.55 5.53 16.37
CA LEU A 123 -11.03 6.39 17.42
C LEU A 123 -11.91 6.20 18.67
N PRO A 124 -11.31 6.16 19.87
CA PRO A 124 -12.09 6.16 21.09
C PRO A 124 -12.93 7.43 21.16
N ASN A 125 -14.18 7.28 21.62
CA ASN A 125 -15.16 8.36 21.81
C ASN A 125 -15.74 8.97 20.51
N THR A 126 -15.45 8.40 19.34
CA THR A 126 -16.18 8.74 18.10
C THR A 126 -17.09 7.59 17.71
N TYR A 127 -18.38 7.85 17.50
CA TYR A 127 -19.33 6.85 17.02
C TYR A 127 -19.08 6.45 15.57
N GLU A 128 -18.42 7.32 14.79
CA GLU A 128 -18.14 7.07 13.39
C GLU A 128 -16.69 6.62 13.17
N PRO A 129 -16.50 5.55 12.40
CA PRO A 129 -15.17 5.11 12.02
C PRO A 129 -14.51 6.11 11.05
N TRP A 130 -13.26 6.42 11.29
CA TRP A 130 -12.50 7.41 10.54
C TRP A 130 -11.67 6.76 9.42
N ILE A 131 -11.76 7.26 8.18
CA ILE A 131 -10.94 6.78 7.07
C ILE A 131 -9.73 7.69 6.91
N THR A 132 -8.54 7.10 6.90
CA THR A 132 -7.29 7.83 6.66
C THR A 132 -6.32 6.98 5.85
N TYR A 133 -5.20 7.57 5.43
CA TYR A 133 -4.16 6.83 4.71
C TYR A 133 -3.34 5.97 5.66
N THR A 134 -3.07 4.72 5.27
CA THR A 134 -2.29 3.77 6.07
C THR A 134 -0.88 4.30 6.35
N SER A 135 -0.27 5.01 5.39
CA SER A 135 1.05 5.64 5.59
C SER A 135 1.05 6.70 6.69
N ASN A 136 -0.04 7.46 6.85
CA ASN A 136 -0.16 8.46 7.92
C ASN A 136 -0.21 7.80 9.30
N VAL A 137 -0.94 6.68 9.41
CA VAL A 137 -1.01 5.90 10.64
C VAL A 137 0.34 5.28 10.96
N LEU A 138 0.99 4.63 9.99
CA LEU A 138 2.28 3.99 10.19
C LEU A 138 3.40 4.98 10.53
N ALA A 139 3.43 6.15 9.88
CA ALA A 139 4.36 7.21 10.25
C ALA A 139 4.10 7.73 11.67
N TYR A 140 2.83 7.88 12.07
CA TYR A 140 2.47 8.29 13.42
C TYR A 140 2.81 7.24 14.49
N LEU A 141 2.74 5.95 14.17
CA LEU A 141 3.04 4.89 15.13
C LEU A 141 4.54 4.58 15.22
N PHE A 142 5.24 4.56 14.09
CA PHE A 142 6.60 4.03 13.99
C PHE A 142 7.64 5.03 13.46
N GLY A 143 7.21 6.16 12.90
CA GLY A 143 8.11 7.19 12.39
C GLY A 143 8.85 7.89 13.52
N LYS A 144 10.10 8.31 13.29
CA LYS A 144 10.97 8.93 14.29
C LYS A 144 11.54 10.25 13.78
N ILE A 145 11.38 11.29 14.58
CA ILE A 145 11.92 12.63 14.30
C ILE A 145 12.83 13.00 15.46
N VAL A 146 14.04 13.44 15.16
CA VAL A 146 15.02 13.83 16.19
C VAL A 146 14.47 15.02 16.98
N GLY A 147 14.46 14.91 18.31
CA GLY A 147 13.93 15.95 19.20
C GLY A 147 12.41 15.98 19.34
N CYS A 148 11.72 14.93 18.89
CA CYS A 148 10.28 14.77 19.10
C CYS A 148 10.02 13.94 20.36
N ASP A 149 9.53 14.58 21.43
CA ASP A 149 9.34 13.89 22.71
C ASP A 149 7.85 13.72 23.07
N SER A 150 6.95 14.27 22.24
CA SER A 150 5.51 14.25 22.50
C SER A 150 4.64 14.00 21.26
N PRO A 151 3.43 13.44 21.43
CA PRO A 151 2.50 13.24 20.33
C PRO A 151 2.15 14.53 19.56
N SER A 152 1.95 15.64 20.27
CA SER A 152 1.62 16.93 19.66
C SER A 152 2.78 17.52 18.87
N GLU A 153 4.01 17.27 19.31
CA GLU A 153 5.22 17.74 18.62
C GLU A 153 5.48 16.93 17.35
N PHE A 154 5.25 15.61 17.38
CA PHE A 154 5.30 14.79 16.15
C PHE A 154 4.36 15.32 15.08
N LEU A 155 3.12 15.68 15.44
CA LEU A 155 2.15 16.23 14.49
C LEU A 155 2.59 17.59 13.91
N LYS A 156 3.39 18.37 14.65
CA LYS A 156 3.95 19.64 14.18
C LYS A 156 5.19 19.46 13.31
N MET A 157 6.07 18.55 13.70
CA MET A 157 7.36 18.32 13.03
C MET A 157 7.24 17.39 11.82
N SER A 158 6.21 16.56 11.78
CA SER A 158 5.91 15.75 10.60
C SER A 158 5.25 16.60 9.53
N THR A 159 5.48 16.27 8.27
CA THR A 159 4.81 16.93 7.14
C THR A 159 3.39 16.39 6.93
N ILE A 160 2.74 15.93 7.99
CA ILE A 160 1.41 15.32 7.91
C ILE A 160 0.41 16.40 7.47
N LYS A 161 -0.24 16.15 6.34
CA LYS A 161 -1.29 17.02 5.83
C LYS A 161 -2.62 16.31 5.94
N THR A 162 -3.62 17.01 6.45
CA THR A 162 -4.98 16.51 6.47
C THR A 162 -5.40 16.15 5.05
N ASN A 163 -5.96 14.96 4.85
CA ASN A 163 -6.47 14.46 3.56
C ASN A 163 -5.42 14.15 2.48
N GLU A 164 -4.13 14.15 2.80
CA GLU A 164 -3.06 13.74 1.88
C GLU A 164 -2.26 12.58 2.48
N PRO A 165 -1.88 11.56 1.67
CA PRO A 165 -0.96 10.53 2.11
C PRO A 165 0.46 11.09 2.16
N PHE A 166 1.29 10.58 3.07
CA PHE A 166 2.73 10.77 2.93
C PHE A 166 3.23 10.22 1.59
N GLN A 167 4.21 10.91 1.01
CA GLN A 167 4.89 10.44 -0.18
C GLN A 167 5.81 9.27 0.15
N MET A 168 5.95 8.35 -0.79
CA MET A 168 6.86 7.22 -0.68
C MET A 168 8.16 7.53 -1.43
N SER A 169 9.31 7.30 -0.79
CA SER A 169 10.64 7.42 -1.40
C SER A 169 10.96 6.29 -2.36
N CYS A 170 10.22 5.19 -2.35
CA CYS A 170 10.32 4.08 -3.31
C CYS A 170 9.49 4.28 -4.58
N GLY A 171 8.61 5.28 -4.62
CA GLY A 171 7.70 5.54 -5.75
C GLY A 171 6.50 4.57 -5.87
N ASN A 172 6.51 3.45 -5.16
CA ASN A 172 5.39 2.51 -5.14
C ASN A 172 4.24 3.06 -4.28
N ARG A 173 3.09 3.32 -4.91
CA ARG A 173 1.90 3.89 -4.26
C ARG A 173 1.23 2.96 -3.27
N LYS A 174 1.40 1.64 -3.41
CA LYS A 174 0.84 0.63 -2.50
C LYS A 174 1.79 0.30 -1.33
N CYS A 175 3.03 0.81 -1.36
CA CYS A 175 3.99 0.52 -0.31
C CYS A 175 3.55 1.12 1.03
N ILE A 176 3.68 0.32 2.09
CA ILE A 176 3.43 0.74 3.48
C ILE A 176 4.67 0.60 4.37
N ARG A 177 5.84 0.25 3.81
CA ARG A 177 7.09 0.15 4.56
C ARG A 177 7.49 1.49 5.17
N VAL A 178 7.73 1.53 6.48
CA VAL A 178 7.97 2.76 7.25
C VAL A 178 9.23 3.49 6.80
N SER A 179 10.34 2.80 6.49
CA SER A 179 11.54 3.43 5.92
C SER A 179 11.33 4.07 4.56
N HIS A 180 10.28 3.68 3.84
CA HIS A 180 9.95 4.30 2.56
C HIS A 180 9.07 5.54 2.71
N ILE A 181 8.54 5.85 3.89
CA ILE A 181 7.65 6.99 4.09
C ILE A 181 8.47 8.28 4.28
N ALA A 182 8.21 9.29 3.46
CA ALA A 182 8.80 10.62 3.59
C ALA A 182 8.00 11.49 4.57
N TYR A 183 8.16 11.24 5.88
CA TYR A 183 7.40 11.94 6.93
C TYR A 183 8.14 13.08 7.65
N LYS A 184 9.45 13.25 7.41
CA LYS A 184 10.27 14.34 7.97
C LYS A 184 10.74 15.28 6.86
N GLU A 185 10.89 16.56 7.21
CA GLU A 185 11.44 17.55 6.28
C GLU A 185 12.83 17.12 5.76
N GLY A 186 13.07 17.34 4.48
CA GLY A 186 14.32 16.96 3.81
C GLY A 186 14.38 15.55 3.23
N ILE A 187 13.47 14.62 3.60
CA ILE A 187 13.31 13.38 2.82
C ILE A 187 12.49 13.70 1.58
N LYS A 188 13.10 13.51 0.40
CA LYS A 188 12.38 13.64 -0.87
C LYS A 188 11.60 12.35 -1.14
N GLY A 189 10.28 12.44 -1.15
CA GLY A 189 9.41 11.43 -1.74
C GLY A 189 9.21 11.66 -3.24
N TYR A 190 8.69 10.66 -3.93
CA TYR A 190 8.21 10.87 -5.30
C TYR A 190 6.89 11.64 -5.28
N ASN A 191 6.80 12.71 -6.07
CA ASN A 191 5.55 13.45 -6.24
C ASN A 191 4.53 12.56 -6.95
N VAL A 192 3.46 12.24 -6.22
CA VAL A 192 2.31 11.52 -6.75
C VAL A 192 1.52 12.50 -7.62
N SER A 193 1.77 12.53 -8.93
CA SER A 193 0.86 13.23 -9.85
C SER A 193 -0.47 12.46 -9.91
N ASP A 194 -1.59 13.19 -9.95
CA ASP A 194 -2.93 12.59 -9.93
C ASP A 194 -3.26 11.75 -11.19
N ASN A 195 -2.38 11.72 -12.20
CA ASN A 195 -2.65 11.20 -13.54
C ASN A 195 -1.77 10.01 -13.97
N VAL A 196 -1.30 9.16 -13.05
CA VAL A 196 -0.61 7.92 -13.46
C VAL A 196 -1.56 6.75 -13.31
N ASN A 197 -2.03 6.22 -14.45
CA ASN A 197 -2.63 4.88 -14.50
C ASN A 197 -1.54 3.87 -14.11
N PRO A 198 -1.65 3.19 -12.95
CA PRO A 198 -0.62 2.27 -12.49
C PRO A 198 -0.65 0.91 -13.19
N TYR A 199 -1.58 0.69 -14.14
CA TYR A 199 -1.66 -0.52 -14.94
C TYR A 199 -1.39 -0.19 -16.42
N PRO A 200 -0.20 -0.52 -16.97
CA PRO A 200 -0.09 -0.69 -18.40
C PRO A 200 -0.91 -1.95 -18.74
N GLU A 201 -2.03 -1.75 -19.43
CA GLU A 201 -2.83 -2.80 -20.07
C GLU A 201 -3.25 -3.98 -19.17
N TYR A 202 -4.32 -3.80 -18.39
CA TYR A 202 -5.26 -4.92 -18.28
C TYR A 202 -6.13 -4.89 -19.51
N ALA A 203 -5.91 -5.83 -20.42
CA ALA A 203 -6.88 -6.15 -21.47
C ALA A 203 -8.23 -6.36 -20.80
N ASN A 204 -9.21 -5.58 -21.24
CA ASN A 204 -10.57 -5.68 -20.79
C ASN A 204 -11.08 -7.08 -21.18
N ILE A 205 -11.17 -8.00 -20.23
CA ILE A 205 -11.58 -9.41 -20.48
C ILE A 205 -13.02 -9.52 -20.98
N ASP A 206 -13.77 -8.43 -20.92
CA ASP A 206 -15.12 -8.28 -21.48
C ASP A 206 -15.15 -7.57 -22.85
N GLU A 207 -14.01 -7.13 -23.40
CA GLU A 207 -13.95 -6.69 -24.78
C GLU A 207 -13.87 -7.90 -25.71
N PRO A 208 -14.84 -8.08 -26.64
CA PRO A 208 -14.72 -9.11 -27.65
C PRO A 208 -13.46 -8.84 -28.46
N ILE A 209 -12.60 -9.86 -28.57
CA ILE A 209 -11.40 -9.84 -29.39
C ILE A 209 -11.79 -9.35 -30.79
N LYS A 210 -11.53 -8.09 -31.10
CA LYS A 210 -11.56 -7.60 -32.47
C LYS A 210 -10.29 -8.13 -33.13
N MET A 211 -10.42 -9.27 -33.80
CA MET A 211 -9.46 -9.63 -34.84
C MET A 211 -9.55 -8.55 -35.91
N SER A 212 -8.58 -7.65 -35.95
CA SER A 212 -8.36 -6.74 -37.06
C SER A 212 -7.84 -7.57 -38.24
N LEU A 213 -8.77 -7.92 -39.11
CA LEU A 213 -8.54 -8.57 -40.40
C LEU A 213 -8.21 -7.50 -41.43
N GLU A 214 -7.00 -6.91 -41.37
CA GLU A 214 -6.51 -6.05 -42.45
C GLU A 214 -5.02 -6.26 -42.72
N ASN A 215 -4.78 -6.82 -43.92
CA ASN A 215 -3.65 -6.59 -44.82
C ASN A 215 -2.30 -7.24 -44.51
N ILE A 216 -2.09 -8.45 -45.03
CA ILE A 216 -0.97 -8.68 -45.96
C ILE A 216 -1.49 -9.56 -47.11
N ASP A 217 -1.93 -8.91 -48.18
CA ASP A 217 -2.00 -9.50 -49.51
C ASP A 217 -0.93 -8.85 -50.39
N ASN A 218 -0.32 -9.70 -51.22
CA ASN A 218 0.51 -9.41 -52.40
C ASN A 218 2.03 -9.19 -52.21
N GLN A 219 2.76 -10.31 -52.25
CA GLN A 219 3.68 -10.54 -53.38
C GLN A 219 3.48 -11.96 -53.95
N THR A 220 2.94 -11.99 -55.16
CA THR A 220 2.84 -13.15 -56.05
C THR A 220 4.22 -13.52 -56.62
N GLY A 221 4.51 -14.82 -56.73
CA GLY A 221 5.64 -15.26 -57.55
C GLY A 221 6.13 -16.71 -57.38
N ILE A 222 5.37 -17.65 -57.94
CA ILE A 222 5.83 -18.91 -58.57
C ILE A 222 5.99 -20.18 -57.69
N GLN A 223 4.95 -21.01 -57.79
CA GLN A 223 4.90 -22.47 -58.10
C GLN A 223 5.88 -23.45 -57.44
N ASN A 224 5.37 -24.43 -56.68
CA ASN A 224 4.99 -25.76 -57.21
C ASN A 224 4.44 -26.65 -56.09
N GLY A 225 3.54 -27.58 -56.46
CA GLY A 225 2.64 -28.29 -55.55
C GLY A 225 3.18 -29.58 -54.93
N ASN A 226 2.42 -30.11 -53.98
CA ASN A 226 1.92 -31.49 -53.95
C ASN A 226 1.09 -31.75 -52.67
N ASP A 227 -0.16 -32.14 -52.90
CA ASP A 227 -0.98 -33.14 -52.22
C ASP A 227 -0.47 -33.77 -50.89
N ASN A 228 -1.30 -33.69 -49.83
CA ASN A 228 -2.16 -34.80 -49.36
C ASN A 228 -2.55 -34.71 -47.86
N ASN A 229 -3.84 -34.95 -47.65
CA ASN A 229 -4.46 -35.77 -46.59
C ASN A 229 -4.71 -35.28 -45.14
N GLN A 230 -6.00 -35.45 -44.81
CA GLN A 230 -6.59 -36.07 -43.59
C GLN A 230 -6.92 -35.22 -42.35
N THR A 231 -8.21 -34.87 -42.27
CA THR A 231 -9.16 -35.17 -41.18
C THR A 231 -8.59 -35.63 -39.82
N SER A 232 -8.98 -34.98 -38.72
CA SER A 232 -10.00 -35.49 -37.77
C SER A 232 -10.23 -34.59 -36.54
N SER A 233 -11.50 -34.58 -36.13
CA SER A 233 -12.12 -34.01 -34.94
C SER A 233 -11.55 -34.55 -33.62
N ILE A 234 -11.67 -33.81 -32.51
CA ILE A 234 -12.28 -34.30 -31.25
C ILE A 234 -12.61 -33.11 -30.32
N VAL A 235 -13.88 -33.08 -29.93
CA VAL A 235 -14.49 -32.33 -28.83
C VAL A 235 -14.37 -33.15 -27.54
N ALA A 236 -14.05 -32.53 -26.40
CA ALA A 236 -14.46 -33.07 -25.10
C ALA A 236 -14.57 -31.95 -24.04
N GLN A 237 -15.81 -31.73 -23.60
CA GLN A 237 -16.21 -31.07 -22.36
C GLN A 237 -16.18 -32.08 -21.19
N LEU A 238 -16.13 -31.55 -19.95
CA LEU A 238 -16.82 -31.95 -18.69
C LEU A 238 -15.85 -31.78 -17.50
N LYS A 239 -16.08 -30.79 -16.62
CA LYS A 239 -16.95 -30.84 -15.41
C LYS A 239 -16.50 -31.86 -14.36
N TYR A 240 -16.09 -31.34 -13.21
CA TYR A 240 -16.62 -31.69 -11.88
C TYR A 240 -16.78 -30.41 -11.07
#